data_AF-A0A3R8TQ36-F1
#
_entry.id   AF-A0A3R8TQ36-F1
#
_cell.length_a   1.000
_cell.length_b   1.000
_cell.length_c   1.000
_cell.angle_alpha   90.00
_cell.angle_beta   90.00
_cell.angle_gamma   90.00
#
_symmetry.space_group_name_H-M   'P 1'
#
loop_
_entity.id
_entity.type
_entity.pdbx_description
1 polymer ?
#
loop_
_entity_poly.entity_id
_entity_poly.type
_entity_poly.pdbx_seq_one_letter_code
_entity_poly.pdbx_strand_id
1 'polypeptide(L)'
;MKKMAIACALLSSVVASSVWADAASSLKSRLDKVSSFHATFTQKVTDGSGAAVQEGQGDLWVKRPNLFNWHMTQPDESILVSDGKTLWFYNPFVEQATATWLKDATGNTPFMLIARNQASDWQQYNIKQDGDNFVLTPKASNGNLKQFTINVGRDGTIHQFSAVEQDDQRSAYQLKSQQNGAVDPSKFTFTPPQGVTIDDQRK
;
A
#
# COMPACT_ATOMS: atom_id res chain seq x y z
N MET A 1 36.44 63.61 -15.40
CA MET A 1 35.73 62.47 -16.00
C MET A 1 36.33 61.17 -15.48
N LYS A 2 35.50 60.12 -15.33
CA LYS A 2 35.77 58.75 -14.86
C LYS A 2 35.44 58.48 -13.38
N LYS A 3 34.16 58.15 -13.14
CA LYS A 3 33.69 57.39 -11.98
C LYS A 3 33.71 55.91 -12.39
N MET A 4 34.52 55.08 -11.73
CA MET A 4 34.45 53.62 -11.91
C MET A 4 33.45 53.06 -10.90
N ALA A 5 32.35 52.51 -11.41
CA ALA A 5 31.34 51.83 -10.61
C ALA A 5 31.78 50.37 -10.37
N ILE A 6 31.88 50.01 -9.09
CA ILE A 6 32.02 48.64 -8.62
C ILE A 6 30.65 47.99 -8.72
N ALA A 7 30.52 46.99 -9.59
CA ALA A 7 29.33 46.15 -9.67
C ALA A 7 29.64 44.78 -9.04
N CYS A 8 29.41 44.66 -7.74
CA CYS A 8 29.32 43.39 -7.04
C CYS A 8 28.03 42.68 -7.49
N ALA A 9 28.14 41.67 -8.33
CA ALA A 9 27.03 40.79 -8.66
C ALA A 9 26.72 39.89 -7.44
N LEU A 10 25.61 40.19 -6.77
CA LEU A 10 25.00 39.37 -5.73
C LEU A 10 24.45 38.07 -6.37
N LEU A 11 25.19 36.98 -6.22
CA LEU A 11 24.71 35.62 -6.43
C LEU A 11 23.62 35.32 -5.40
N SER A 12 22.36 35.42 -5.83
CA SER A 12 21.21 34.97 -5.05
C SER A 12 21.07 33.45 -5.25
N SER A 13 21.66 32.68 -4.34
CA SER A 13 21.42 31.24 -4.23
C SER A 13 19.99 31.01 -3.74
N VAL A 14 19.08 30.72 -4.67
CA VAL A 14 17.75 30.19 -4.34
C VAL A 14 17.94 28.76 -3.84
N VAL A 15 18.04 28.60 -2.53
CA VAL A 15 18.07 27.29 -1.87
C VAL A 15 16.62 26.77 -1.87
N ALA A 16 16.30 25.92 -2.84
CA ALA A 16 14.98 25.29 -2.95
C ALA A 16 14.81 24.22 -1.86
N SER A 17 14.34 24.64 -0.70
CA SER A 17 14.19 23.80 0.50
C SER A 17 12.72 23.62 0.87
N SER A 18 11.94 22.79 0.15
CA SER A 18 10.62 22.30 0.63
C SER A 18 9.88 21.40 -0.39
N VAL A 19 10.35 20.17 -0.64
CA VAL A 19 9.56 19.17 -1.44
C VAL A 19 9.09 17.96 -0.60
N TRP A 20 9.74 17.71 0.54
CA TRP A 20 9.51 16.48 1.32
C TRP A 20 8.20 16.45 2.13
N ALA A 21 7.76 17.59 2.67
CA ALA A 21 6.50 17.66 3.43
C ALA A 21 5.27 17.57 2.51
N ASP A 22 5.40 18.02 1.26
CA ASP A 22 4.30 18.09 0.28
C ASP A 22 3.89 16.69 -0.22
N ALA A 23 4.86 15.81 -0.47
CA ALA A 23 4.59 14.49 -1.04
C ALA A 23 3.69 13.61 -0.13
N ALA A 24 3.92 13.62 1.19
CA ALA A 24 3.11 12.85 2.13
C ALA A 24 1.67 13.39 2.22
N SER A 25 1.50 14.71 2.30
CA SER A 25 0.18 15.35 2.28
C SER A 25 -0.55 15.13 0.96
N SER A 26 0.16 15.21 -0.17
CA SER A 26 -0.34 14.96 -1.51
C SER A 26 -0.84 13.53 -1.65
N LEU A 27 -0.04 12.53 -1.25
CA LEU A 27 -0.43 11.12 -1.24
C LEU A 27 -1.68 10.90 -0.41
N LYS A 28 -1.68 11.39 0.84
CA LYS A 28 -2.82 11.24 1.74
C LYS A 28 -4.09 11.87 1.17
N SER A 29 -3.97 13.10 0.65
CA SER A 29 -5.07 13.86 0.06
C SER A 29 -5.66 13.17 -1.18
N ARG A 30 -4.82 12.58 -2.04
CA ARG A 30 -5.29 11.77 -3.16
C ARG A 30 -6.07 10.55 -2.68
N LEU A 31 -5.53 9.81 -1.72
CA LEU A 31 -6.18 8.62 -1.16
C LEU A 31 -7.46 8.95 -0.38
N ASP A 32 -7.59 10.16 0.19
CA ASP A 32 -8.80 10.62 0.90
C ASP A 32 -10.00 10.82 -0.04
N LYS A 33 -9.78 10.99 -1.36
CA LYS A 33 -10.85 11.19 -2.36
C LYS A 33 -11.70 9.95 -2.60
N VAL A 34 -11.17 8.79 -2.26
CA VAL A 34 -11.86 7.51 -2.38
C VAL A 34 -12.03 6.96 -0.98
N SER A 35 -13.24 6.77 -0.48
CA SER A 35 -13.46 6.14 0.83
C SER A 35 -13.58 4.62 0.72
N SER A 36 -14.06 4.13 -0.42
CA SER A 36 -14.25 2.72 -0.71
C SER A 36 -14.21 2.45 -2.20
N PHE A 37 -13.70 1.28 -2.57
CA PHE A 37 -13.62 0.85 -3.97
C PHE A 37 -13.58 -0.68 -4.09
N HIS A 38 -13.88 -1.16 -5.29
CA HIS A 38 -13.53 -2.49 -5.78
C HIS A 38 -12.58 -2.37 -6.98
N ALA A 39 -11.64 -3.29 -7.13
CA ALA A 39 -10.79 -3.40 -8.30
C ALA A 39 -10.39 -4.86 -8.51
N THR A 40 -10.04 -5.22 -9.75
CA THR A 40 -9.30 -6.45 -10.02
C THR A 40 -7.81 -6.16 -9.96
N PHE A 41 -7.00 -7.17 -9.65
CA PHE A 41 -5.55 -7.04 -9.64
C PHE A 41 -4.85 -8.20 -10.35
N THR A 42 -3.66 -7.91 -10.86
CA THR A 42 -2.64 -8.91 -11.19
C THR A 42 -1.42 -8.68 -10.31
N GLN A 43 -0.87 -9.75 -9.74
CA GLN A 43 0.35 -9.77 -8.95
C GLN A 43 1.49 -10.39 -9.75
N LYS A 44 2.68 -9.84 -9.57
CA LYS A 44 3.94 -10.45 -9.98
C LYS A 44 4.94 -10.38 -8.84
N VAL A 45 5.48 -11.53 -8.44
CA VAL A 45 6.54 -11.68 -7.44
C VAL A 45 7.84 -12.05 -8.15
N THR A 46 8.90 -11.30 -7.89
CA THR A 46 10.25 -11.60 -8.38
C THR A 46 11.24 -11.68 -7.23
N ASP A 47 12.26 -12.51 -7.35
CA ASP A 47 13.38 -12.54 -6.40
C ASP A 47 14.36 -11.37 -6.64
N GLY A 48 15.42 -11.29 -5.82
CA GLY A 48 16.45 -10.25 -5.93
C GLY A 48 17.28 -10.30 -7.23
N SER A 49 17.24 -11.40 -7.98
CA SER A 49 17.85 -11.49 -9.32
C SER A 49 16.93 -10.97 -10.42
N GLY A 50 15.65 -10.73 -10.11
CA GLY A 50 14.60 -10.36 -11.04
C GLY A 50 13.90 -11.56 -11.70
N ALA A 51 14.21 -12.79 -11.30
CA ALA A 51 13.52 -13.97 -11.79
C ALA A 51 12.09 -14.02 -11.22
N ALA A 52 11.13 -14.42 -12.05
CA ALA A 52 9.74 -14.57 -11.62
C ALA A 52 9.60 -15.77 -10.68
N VAL A 53 9.06 -15.53 -9.49
CA VAL A 53 8.77 -16.54 -8.47
C VAL A 53 7.33 -16.99 -8.58
N GLN A 54 6.41 -16.03 -8.71
CA GLN A 54 4.98 -16.28 -8.77
C GLN A 54 4.29 -15.15 -9.53
N GLU A 55 3.22 -15.48 -10.24
CA GLU A 55 2.25 -14.52 -10.75
C GLU A 55 0.88 -14.90 -10.20
N GLY A 56 -0.03 -13.95 -10.08
CA GLY A 56 -1.36 -14.21 -9.55
C GLY A 56 -2.36 -13.15 -9.98
N GLN A 57 -3.63 -13.39 -9.69
CA GLN A 57 -4.69 -12.43 -9.95
C GLN A 57 -5.85 -12.62 -8.99
N GLY A 58 -6.69 -11.60 -8.87
CA GLY A 58 -7.84 -11.65 -8.00
C GLY A 58 -8.60 -10.34 -7.92
N ASP A 59 -9.36 -10.23 -6.85
CA ASP A 59 -10.24 -9.12 -6.54
C ASP A 59 -9.88 -8.45 -5.22
N LEU A 60 -10.08 -7.15 -5.19
CA LEU A 60 -9.78 -6.31 -4.07
C LEU A 60 -10.95 -5.41 -3.75
N TRP A 61 -11.49 -5.52 -2.54
CA TRP A 61 -12.45 -4.59 -1.97
C TRP A 61 -11.80 -3.83 -0.82
N VAL A 62 -12.01 -2.52 -0.78
CA VAL A 62 -11.50 -1.65 0.29
C VAL A 62 -12.61 -0.73 0.76
N LYS A 63 -12.70 -0.56 2.06
CA LYS A 63 -13.42 0.53 2.71
C LYS A 63 -12.58 1.07 3.86
N ARG A 64 -12.08 2.28 3.68
CA ARG A 64 -11.21 2.95 4.66
C ARG A 64 -11.96 3.16 5.98
N PRO A 65 -11.26 3.12 7.13
CA PRO A 65 -9.79 3.01 7.25
C PRO A 65 -9.25 1.58 7.39
N ASN A 66 -10.07 0.54 7.54
CA ASN A 66 -9.55 -0.74 8.00
C ASN A 66 -10.32 -1.96 7.52
N LEU A 67 -11.27 -1.77 6.60
CA LEU A 67 -12.03 -2.86 6.02
C LEU A 67 -11.46 -3.17 4.65
N PHE A 68 -11.14 -4.42 4.43
CA PHE A 68 -10.75 -4.89 3.11
C PHE A 68 -11.03 -6.37 2.95
N ASN A 69 -11.13 -6.77 1.70
CA ASN A 69 -11.16 -8.16 1.30
C ASN A 69 -10.26 -8.29 0.08
N TRP A 70 -9.20 -9.04 0.26
CA TRP A 70 -8.26 -9.39 -0.78
C TRP A 70 -8.47 -10.86 -1.10
N HIS A 71 -9.00 -11.13 -2.29
CA HIS A 71 -9.32 -12.49 -2.74
C HIS A 71 -8.44 -12.82 -3.94
N MET A 72 -7.37 -13.59 -3.72
CA MET A 72 -6.58 -14.15 -4.80
C MET A 72 -7.28 -15.40 -5.32
N THR A 73 -7.48 -15.49 -6.63
CA THR A 73 -8.20 -16.60 -7.28
C THR A 73 -7.30 -17.50 -8.11
N GLN A 74 -6.10 -17.01 -8.46
CA GLN A 74 -5.09 -17.76 -9.23
C GLN A 74 -3.68 -17.39 -8.78
N PRO A 75 -2.71 -18.32 -8.88
CA PRO A 75 -2.89 -19.73 -9.24
C PRO A 75 -3.56 -20.53 -8.13
N ASP A 76 -3.24 -20.18 -6.88
CA ASP A 76 -3.82 -20.77 -5.68
C ASP A 76 -4.77 -19.77 -5.02
N GLU A 77 -5.95 -20.25 -4.65
CA GLU A 77 -6.94 -19.41 -4.00
C GLU A 77 -6.50 -19.07 -2.57
N SER A 78 -6.61 -17.80 -2.19
CA SER A 78 -6.44 -17.37 -0.80
C SER A 78 -7.25 -16.10 -0.54
N ILE A 79 -7.72 -15.97 0.70
CA ILE A 79 -8.56 -14.84 1.10
C ILE A 79 -7.96 -14.19 2.33
N LEU A 80 -7.75 -12.88 2.26
CA LEU A 80 -7.35 -12.04 3.37
C LEU A 80 -8.44 -11.00 3.62
N VAL A 81 -9.18 -11.15 4.72
CA VAL A 81 -10.31 -10.28 5.08
C VAL A 81 -10.01 -9.55 6.37
N SER A 82 -10.29 -8.24 6.40
CA SER A 82 -10.37 -7.50 7.66
C SER A 82 -11.76 -6.95 7.92
N ASP A 83 -12.27 -7.28 9.11
CA ASP A 83 -13.50 -6.72 9.69
C ASP A 83 -13.25 -5.41 10.46
N GLY A 84 -12.00 -4.91 10.42
CA GLY A 84 -11.55 -3.72 11.13
C GLY A 84 -10.97 -3.98 12.51
N LYS A 85 -11.11 -5.19 13.06
CA LYS A 85 -10.52 -5.64 14.32
C LYS A 85 -9.72 -6.94 14.15
N THR A 86 -10.30 -7.93 13.49
CA THR A 86 -9.68 -9.20 13.13
C THR A 86 -9.12 -9.11 11.72
N LEU A 87 -7.98 -9.74 11.52
CA LEU A 87 -7.46 -10.12 10.21
C LEU A 87 -7.60 -11.63 10.07
N TRP A 88 -8.37 -12.04 9.08
CA TRP A 88 -8.59 -13.43 8.71
C TRP A 88 -7.76 -13.74 7.48
N PHE A 89 -6.92 -14.76 7.56
CA PHE A 89 -6.29 -15.38 6.41
C PHE A 89 -6.90 -16.77 6.22
N TYR A 90 -7.40 -17.05 5.03
CA TYR A 90 -8.01 -18.34 4.70
C TYR A 90 -7.35 -18.93 3.46
N ASN A 91 -6.91 -20.17 3.59
CA ASN A 91 -6.40 -20.97 2.49
C ASN A 91 -7.35 -22.17 2.26
N PRO A 92 -8.15 -22.15 1.19
CA PRO A 92 -9.06 -23.25 0.86
C PRO A 92 -8.37 -24.58 0.60
N PHE A 93 -7.15 -24.59 0.04
CA PHE A 93 -6.44 -25.82 -0.34
C PHE A 93 -6.14 -26.72 0.87
N VAL A 94 -5.84 -26.11 2.02
CA VAL A 94 -5.57 -26.83 3.27
C VAL A 94 -6.73 -26.74 4.27
N GLU A 95 -7.87 -26.19 3.84
CA GLU A 95 -9.07 -26.00 4.68
C GLU A 95 -8.74 -25.35 6.05
N GLN A 96 -7.89 -24.32 6.04
CA GLN A 96 -7.44 -23.64 7.27
C GLN A 96 -7.65 -22.13 7.21
N ALA A 97 -8.20 -21.57 8.29
CA ALA A 97 -8.28 -20.14 8.52
C ALA A 97 -7.50 -19.74 9.78
N THR A 98 -6.71 -18.69 9.67
CA THR A 98 -5.98 -18.08 10.80
C THR A 98 -6.61 -16.74 11.16
N ALA A 99 -6.87 -16.52 12.45
CA ALA A 99 -7.37 -15.26 12.97
C ALA A 99 -6.29 -14.54 13.78
N THR A 100 -5.97 -13.31 13.43
CA THR A 100 -5.04 -12.45 14.19
C THR A 100 -5.70 -11.10 14.48
N TRP A 101 -5.20 -10.37 15.48
CA TRP A 101 -5.63 -8.99 15.69
C TRP A 101 -5.05 -8.09 14.59
N LEU A 102 -5.91 -7.30 13.93
CA LEU A 102 -5.49 -6.37 12.87
C LEU A 102 -4.38 -5.43 13.34
N LYS A 103 -4.49 -4.93 14.58
CA LYS A 103 -3.49 -4.04 15.18
C LYS A 103 -2.07 -4.62 15.14
N ASP A 104 -1.93 -5.94 15.29
CA ASP A 104 -0.64 -6.62 15.38
C ASP A 104 -0.08 -6.96 13.98
N ALA A 105 -0.93 -7.03 12.96
CA ALA A 105 -0.53 -7.30 11.57
C ALA A 105 -0.12 -6.04 10.78
N THR A 106 -0.46 -4.84 11.29
CA THR A 106 -0.38 -3.59 10.50
C THR A 106 1.04 -3.09 10.20
N GLY A 107 2.07 -3.57 10.90
CA GLY A 107 3.44 -3.08 10.72
C GLY A 107 4.17 -3.60 9.47
N ASN A 108 3.72 -4.72 8.89
CA ASN A 108 4.54 -5.49 7.93
C ASN A 108 3.97 -5.56 6.51
N THR A 109 2.83 -4.95 6.23
CA THR A 109 2.12 -5.14 4.95
C THR A 109 1.85 -3.80 4.27
N PRO A 110 2.53 -3.47 3.16
CA PRO A 110 2.40 -2.16 2.53
C PRO A 110 0.98 -1.84 2.04
N PHE A 111 0.21 -2.86 1.71
CA PHE A 111 -1.22 -2.70 1.42
C PHE A 111 -2.03 -2.12 2.59
N MET A 112 -1.68 -2.44 3.84
CA MET A 112 -2.37 -1.87 5.01
C MET A 112 -2.20 -0.35 5.11
N LEU A 113 -1.07 0.18 4.65
CA LEU A 113 -0.84 1.63 4.59
C LEU A 113 -1.87 2.29 3.67
N ILE A 114 -2.14 1.68 2.52
CA ILE A 114 -3.12 2.16 1.54
C ILE A 114 -4.53 2.12 2.11
N ALA A 115 -4.91 0.99 2.73
CA ALA A 115 -6.23 0.79 3.32
C ALA A 115 -6.51 1.75 4.50
N ARG A 116 -5.48 2.04 5.30
CA ARG A 116 -5.55 2.93 6.47
C ARG A 116 -5.54 4.40 6.15
N ASN A 117 -4.68 4.81 5.23
CA ASN A 117 -4.43 6.20 4.85
C ASN A 117 -4.24 7.16 6.06
N GLN A 118 -3.51 6.74 7.09
CA GLN A 118 -3.30 7.54 8.29
C GLN A 118 -2.04 8.39 8.18
N ALA A 119 -2.13 9.65 8.62
CA ALA A 119 -0.99 10.56 8.62
C ALA A 119 0.18 10.03 9.46
N SER A 120 -0.12 9.37 10.59
CA SER A 120 0.88 8.74 11.47
C SER A 120 1.65 7.61 10.78
N ASP A 121 1.04 6.91 9.83
CA ASP A 121 1.69 5.84 9.08
C ASP A 121 2.64 6.47 8.06
N TRP A 122 2.18 7.46 7.29
CA TRP A 122 3.00 8.17 6.29
C TRP A 122 4.20 8.91 6.87
N GLN A 123 4.09 9.41 8.11
CA GLN A 123 5.19 10.08 8.81
C GLN A 123 6.40 9.17 9.10
N GLN A 124 6.21 7.84 9.07
CA GLN A 124 7.29 6.86 9.27
C GLN A 124 8.15 6.65 8.02
N TYR A 125 7.81 7.28 6.90
CA TYR A 125 8.49 7.11 5.62
C TYR A 125 9.08 8.42 5.11
N ASN A 126 10.19 8.33 4.38
CA ASN A 126 10.64 9.35 3.46
C ASN A 126 9.89 9.16 2.15
N ILE A 127 9.06 10.14 1.76
CA ILE A 127 8.18 10.04 0.60
C ILE A 127 8.69 10.99 -0.49
N LYS A 128 8.95 10.44 -1.68
CA LYS A 128 9.24 11.19 -2.90
C LYS A 128 8.07 11.07 -3.85
N GLN A 129 7.73 12.15 -4.55
CA GLN A 129 6.68 12.18 -5.56
C GLN A 129 7.28 12.56 -6.92
N ASP A 130 6.89 11.85 -7.97
CA ASP A 130 7.11 12.19 -9.37
C ASP A 130 5.81 12.00 -10.15
N GLY A 131 5.13 13.11 -10.47
CA GLY A 131 3.80 13.10 -11.06
C GLY A 131 2.78 12.40 -10.15
N ASP A 132 2.35 11.21 -10.58
CA ASP A 132 1.40 10.34 -9.87
C ASP A 132 2.08 9.17 -9.16
N ASN A 133 3.40 9.03 -9.29
CA ASN A 133 4.20 8.02 -8.62
C ASN A 133 4.70 8.55 -7.27
N PHE A 134 4.60 7.70 -6.25
CA PHE A 134 5.14 7.94 -4.92
C PHE A 134 6.07 6.79 -4.56
N VAL A 135 7.25 7.13 -4.04
CA VAL A 135 8.24 6.19 -3.54
C VAL A 135 8.41 6.46 -2.05
N LEU A 136 8.18 5.42 -1.24
CA LEU A 136 8.23 5.45 0.21
C LEU A 136 9.39 4.56 0.68
N THR A 137 10.31 5.16 1.42
CA THR A 137 11.40 4.44 2.07
C THR A 137 11.24 4.57 3.58
N PRO A 138 11.16 3.47 4.35
CA PRO A 138 11.08 3.54 5.81
C PRO A 138 12.20 4.39 6.40
N LYS A 139 11.88 5.20 7.43
CA LYS A 139 12.89 5.94 8.19
C LYS A 139 13.67 5.02 9.14
N ALA A 140 13.03 3.97 9.64
CA ALA A 140 13.65 2.95 10.48
C ALA A 140 14.04 1.72 9.64
N SER A 141 15.15 1.07 9.99
CA SER A 141 15.70 -0.08 9.24
C SER A 141 15.39 -1.44 9.88
N ASN A 142 14.48 -1.50 10.86
CA ASN A 142 14.18 -2.71 11.63
C ASN A 142 12.97 -3.50 11.11
N GLY A 143 12.31 -3.03 10.05
CA GLY A 143 11.19 -3.71 9.41
C GLY A 143 11.60 -4.54 8.20
N ASN A 144 10.71 -5.45 7.77
CA ASN A 144 10.94 -6.30 6.60
C ASN A 144 10.83 -5.55 5.25
N LEU A 145 10.24 -4.36 5.25
CA LEU A 145 10.08 -3.55 4.04
C LEU A 145 11.35 -2.72 3.77
N LYS A 146 11.89 -2.81 2.56
CA LYS A 146 12.98 -1.98 2.06
C LYS A 146 12.46 -0.75 1.32
N GLN A 147 11.45 -0.93 0.46
CA GLN A 147 10.83 0.16 -0.29
C GLN A 147 9.39 -0.18 -0.64
N PHE A 148 8.53 0.83 -0.66
CA PHE A 148 7.18 0.73 -1.20
C PHE A 148 6.98 1.79 -2.29
N THR A 149 6.28 1.43 -3.36
CA THR A 149 5.88 2.37 -4.41
C THR A 149 4.40 2.32 -4.62
N ILE A 150 3.77 3.45 -4.88
CA ILE A 150 2.35 3.53 -5.26
C ILE A 150 2.17 4.55 -6.37
N ASN A 151 1.39 4.21 -7.38
CA ASN A 151 0.89 5.14 -8.38
C ASN A 151 -0.57 5.42 -8.08
N VAL A 152 -0.88 6.68 -7.78
CA VAL A 152 -2.23 7.13 -7.46
C VAL A 152 -2.54 8.42 -8.21
N GLY A 153 -3.59 8.38 -9.02
CA GLY A 153 -4.08 9.52 -9.77
C GLY A 153 -4.53 10.67 -8.88
N ARG A 154 -4.63 11.87 -9.45
CA ARG A 154 -5.12 13.05 -8.71
C ARG A 154 -6.56 12.89 -8.23
N ASP A 155 -7.34 12.01 -8.82
CA ASP A 155 -8.71 11.65 -8.45
C ASP A 155 -8.77 10.63 -7.30
N GLY A 156 -7.63 10.06 -6.89
CA GLY A 156 -7.53 9.03 -5.85
C GLY A 156 -7.60 7.59 -6.38
N THR A 157 -7.68 7.41 -7.70
CA THR A 157 -7.61 6.08 -8.32
C THR A 157 -6.21 5.50 -8.17
N ILE A 158 -6.10 4.26 -7.68
CA ILE A 158 -4.82 3.57 -7.50
C ILE A 158 -4.61 2.70 -8.73
N HIS A 159 -3.51 2.93 -9.45
CA HIS A 159 -3.22 2.15 -10.66
C HIS A 159 -2.32 0.97 -10.35
N GLN A 160 -1.28 1.16 -9.52
CA GLN A 160 -0.34 0.10 -9.19
C GLN A 160 0.36 0.39 -7.87
N PHE A 161 0.88 -0.65 -7.23
CA PHE A 161 1.79 -0.52 -6.11
C PHE A 161 2.77 -1.69 -6.06
N SER A 162 3.92 -1.49 -5.43
CA SER A 162 4.87 -2.58 -5.22
C SER A 162 5.60 -2.46 -3.90
N ALA A 163 5.98 -3.59 -3.34
CA ALA A 163 6.80 -3.73 -2.15
C ALA A 163 8.10 -4.41 -2.52
N VAL A 164 9.22 -3.93 -1.97
CA VAL A 164 10.52 -4.60 -1.99
C VAL A 164 10.87 -4.93 -0.54
N GLU A 165 11.13 -6.19 -0.26
CA GLU A 165 11.51 -6.70 1.07
C GLU A 165 13.03 -6.62 1.27
N GLN A 166 13.51 -6.92 2.49
CA GLN A 166 14.95 -6.85 2.82
C GLN A 166 15.79 -7.88 2.06
N ASP A 167 15.19 -9.00 1.63
CA ASP A 167 15.80 -10.04 0.80
C ASP A 167 15.79 -9.70 -0.71
N ASP A 168 15.43 -8.45 -1.05
CA ASP A 168 15.25 -7.96 -2.42
C ASP A 168 14.12 -8.63 -3.21
N GLN A 169 13.28 -9.44 -2.55
CA GLN A 169 12.03 -9.91 -3.15
C GLN A 169 11.11 -8.74 -3.43
N ARG A 170 10.52 -8.72 -4.63
CA ARG A 170 9.59 -7.69 -5.07
C ARG A 170 8.22 -8.26 -5.37
N SER A 171 7.21 -7.74 -4.67
CA SER A 171 5.79 -7.99 -4.97
C SER A 171 5.18 -6.77 -5.64
N ALA A 172 4.78 -6.88 -6.90
CA ALA A 172 4.16 -5.81 -7.68
C ALA A 172 2.70 -6.14 -8.02
N TYR A 173 1.82 -5.16 -7.86
CA TYR A 173 0.39 -5.28 -8.11
C TYR A 173 -0.06 -4.19 -9.08
N GLN A 174 -0.79 -4.61 -10.11
CA GLN A 174 -1.46 -3.72 -11.05
C GLN A 174 -2.96 -3.82 -10.80
N LEU A 175 -3.60 -2.71 -10.46
CA LEU A 175 -5.05 -2.63 -10.32
C LEU A 175 -5.67 -2.23 -11.66
N LYS A 176 -6.83 -2.81 -11.95
CA LYS A 176 -7.66 -2.51 -13.12
C LYS A 176 -9.13 -2.38 -12.69
N SER A 177 -9.90 -1.71 -13.53
CA SER A 177 -11.35 -1.60 -13.38
C SER A 177 -11.79 -1.08 -12.00
N GLN A 178 -11.04 -0.12 -11.43
CA GLN A 178 -11.38 0.43 -10.12
C GLN A 178 -12.75 1.13 -10.17
N GLN A 179 -13.67 0.66 -9.33
CA GLN A 179 -15.00 1.25 -9.16
C GLN A 179 -15.09 1.86 -7.77
N ASN A 180 -15.20 3.18 -7.72
CA ASN A 180 -15.36 3.93 -6.48
C ASN A 180 -16.83 3.96 -6.07
N GLY A 181 -17.12 3.82 -4.78
CA GLY A 181 -18.49 3.86 -4.27
C GLY A 181 -18.74 2.90 -3.13
N ALA A 182 -20.02 2.73 -2.76
CA ALA A 182 -20.41 1.82 -1.70
C ALA A 182 -20.08 0.37 -2.07
N VAL A 183 -19.45 -0.33 -1.13
CA VAL A 183 -19.21 -1.78 -1.21
C VAL A 183 -20.11 -2.46 -0.20
N ASP A 184 -20.67 -3.61 -0.58
CA ASP A 184 -21.50 -4.44 0.29
C ASP A 184 -20.73 -4.78 1.59
N PRO A 185 -21.27 -4.44 2.78
CA PRO A 185 -20.62 -4.73 4.06
C PRO A 185 -20.25 -6.20 4.27
N SER A 186 -20.99 -7.14 3.67
CA SER A 186 -20.71 -8.59 3.77
C SER A 186 -19.34 -8.97 3.21
N LYS A 187 -18.77 -8.15 2.31
CA LYS A 187 -17.41 -8.36 1.79
C LYS A 187 -16.35 -8.28 2.88
N PHE A 188 -16.60 -7.55 3.96
CA PHE A 188 -15.62 -7.32 5.03
C PHE A 188 -15.81 -8.22 6.24
N THR A 189 -16.70 -9.21 6.16
CA THR A 189 -16.92 -10.21 7.20
C THR A 189 -16.46 -11.56 6.69
N PHE A 190 -15.83 -12.35 7.56
CA PHE A 190 -15.44 -13.71 7.25
C PHE A 190 -16.14 -14.69 8.19
N THR A 191 -16.77 -15.71 7.61
CA THR A 191 -17.28 -16.87 8.32
C THR A 191 -16.57 -18.09 7.74
N PRO A 192 -15.76 -18.82 8.54
CA PRO A 192 -15.11 -20.03 8.08
C PRO A 192 -16.14 -21.01 7.49
N PRO A 193 -15.92 -21.53 6.27
CA PRO A 193 -16.74 -22.59 5.72
C PRO A 193 -16.79 -23.82 6.62
N GLN A 194 -17.83 -24.64 6.47
CA GLN A 194 -17.94 -25.89 7.20
C GLN A 194 -16.73 -26.79 6.89
N GLY A 195 -16.14 -27.39 7.94
CA GLY A 195 -14.96 -28.26 7.82
C GLY A 195 -13.62 -27.54 7.98
N VAL A 196 -13.60 -26.20 7.87
CA VAL A 196 -12.36 -25.43 7.98
C VAL A 196 -11.85 -25.40 9.42
N THR A 197 -10.58 -25.76 9.59
CA THR A 197 -9.87 -25.64 10.87
C THR A 197 -9.52 -24.19 11.15
N ILE A 198 -9.79 -23.73 12.37
CA ILE A 198 -9.50 -22.36 12.79
C ILE A 198 -8.29 -22.36 13.71
N ASP A 199 -7.24 -21.64 13.31
CA ASP A 199 -6.10 -21.27 14.14
C ASP A 199 -6.31 -19.84 14.68
N ASP A 200 -6.86 -19.71 15.88
CA ASP A 200 -7.11 -18.42 16.51
C ASP A 200 -5.91 -17.96 17.34
N GLN A 201 -5.16 -16.98 16.82
CA GLN A 201 -3.96 -16.44 17.43
C GLN A 201 -4.22 -15.14 18.21
N ARG A 202 -5.48 -14.76 18.39
CA ARG A 202 -5.85 -13.57 19.17
C ARG A 202 -5.67 -13.85 20.66
N LYS A 203 -4.68 -13.19 21.26
CA LYS A 203 -4.41 -13.21 22.70
C LYS A 203 -4.99 -11.99 23.40
#